data_AF-A0A5C5V808-F1
#
_entry.id   AF-A0A5C5V808-F1
#
_cell.length_a   1.000
_cell.length_b   1.000
_cell.length_c   1.000
_cell.angle_alpha   90.00
_cell.angle_beta   90.00
_cell.angle_gamma   90.00
#
_symmetry.space_group_name_H-M   'P 1'
#
loop_
_entity.id
_entity.type
_entity.pdbx_description
1 polymer ?
#
loop_
_entity_poly.entity_id
_entity_poly.type
_entity_poly.pdbx_seq_one_letter_code
_entity_poly.pdbx_strand_id
1 'polypeptide(L)'
;MSYYDALKDNWRAFGDIEEVAYADATGETTGVKARLIEPDQTALANVDGRAALQNDYATFVVWDATLEGKKPIGGGVITQSGGARWTIQAVAGAQWKTQWRCLCIRHVT
;
A
#
# COMPACT_ATOMS: atom_id res chain seq x y z
N MET A 1 21.34 4.93 -16.87
CA MET A 1 20.05 4.37 -16.43
C MET A 1 20.02 4.41 -14.91
N SER A 2 18.99 5.00 -14.32
CA SER A 2 18.92 5.12 -12.85
C SER A 2 18.48 3.78 -12.23
N TYR A 3 18.81 3.55 -10.95
CA TYR A 3 18.28 2.40 -10.20
C TYR A 3 16.74 2.42 -10.13
N TYR A 4 16.13 3.61 -10.10
CA TYR A 4 14.69 3.76 -10.19
C TYR A 4 14.15 3.20 -11.50
N ASP A 5 14.75 3.56 -12.64
CA ASP A 5 14.30 3.06 -13.96
C ASP A 5 14.41 1.55 -14.10
N ALA A 6 15.40 0.94 -13.44
CA ALA A 6 15.58 -0.52 -13.46
C ALA A 6 14.52 -1.26 -12.61
N LEU A 7 13.97 -0.62 -11.58
CA LEU A 7 13.13 -1.28 -10.58
C LEU A 7 11.68 -0.81 -10.57
N LYS A 8 11.37 0.35 -11.16
CA LYS A 8 10.04 0.94 -11.12
C LYS A 8 8.97 -0.04 -11.58
N ASP A 9 9.22 -0.79 -12.65
CA ASP A 9 8.27 -1.74 -13.25
C ASP A 9 8.40 -3.18 -12.72
N ASN A 10 9.15 -3.41 -11.64
CA ASN A 10 9.41 -4.78 -11.16
C ASN A 10 8.17 -5.50 -10.61
N TRP A 11 7.03 -4.81 -10.45
CA TRP A 11 5.74 -5.44 -10.16
C TRP A 11 5.40 -6.55 -11.16
N ARG A 12 5.85 -6.42 -12.43
CA ARG A 12 5.60 -7.41 -13.49
C ARG A 12 6.18 -8.79 -13.20
N ALA A 13 7.13 -8.88 -12.26
CA ALA A 13 7.74 -10.15 -11.86
C ALA A 13 6.89 -10.91 -10.81
N PHE A 14 5.84 -10.30 -10.26
CA PHE A 14 4.99 -10.90 -9.23
C PHE A 14 3.66 -11.36 -9.83
N GLY A 15 3.22 -12.58 -9.47
CA GLY A 15 1.97 -13.16 -9.96
C GLY A 15 0.72 -12.75 -9.17
N ASP A 16 0.90 -12.06 -8.04
CA ASP A 16 -0.14 -11.68 -7.07
C ASP A 16 -0.34 -10.16 -6.98
N ILE A 17 -0.03 -9.44 -8.07
CA ILE A 17 -0.33 -8.01 -8.20
C ILE A 17 -1.82 -7.80 -8.49
N GLU A 18 -2.41 -6.85 -7.79
CA GLU A 18 -3.75 -6.34 -8.04
C GLU A 18 -3.69 -4.87 -8.55
N GLU A 19 -4.69 -4.48 -9.34
CA GLU A 19 -5.00 -3.07 -9.57
C GLU A 19 -5.96 -2.56 -8.51
N VAL A 20 -5.55 -1.51 -7.79
CA VAL A 20 -6.33 -0.87 -6.75
C VAL A 20 -6.55 0.60 -7.08
N ALA A 21 -7.52 1.22 -6.42
CA ALA A 21 -7.63 2.68 -6.36
C ALA A 21 -6.98 3.20 -5.07
N TYR A 22 -6.26 4.31 -5.17
CA TYR A 22 -5.73 5.06 -4.04
C TYR A 22 -6.40 6.43 -3.98
N ALA A 23 -6.93 6.80 -2.81
CA ALA A 23 -7.54 8.10 -2.58
C ALA A 23 -6.98 8.76 -1.32
N ASP A 24 -6.77 10.08 -1.41
CA ASP A 24 -6.47 10.95 -0.28
C ASP A 24 -7.22 12.29 -0.41
N ALA A 25 -6.88 13.28 0.41
CA ALA A 25 -7.51 14.60 0.38
C ALA A 25 -7.27 15.39 -0.93
N THR A 26 -6.29 14.98 -1.74
CA THR A 26 -5.94 15.63 -3.02
C THR A 26 -6.62 14.98 -4.21
N GLY A 27 -7.20 13.79 -4.03
CA GLY A 27 -8.03 13.10 -5.03
C GLY A 27 -7.71 11.62 -5.17
N GLU A 28 -8.34 10.98 -6.16
CA GLU A 28 -8.21 9.55 -6.43
C GLU A 28 -7.25 9.27 -7.60
N THR A 29 -6.56 8.14 -7.57
CA THR A 29 -5.78 7.55 -8.66
C THR A 29 -6.17 6.08 -8.78
N THR A 30 -6.48 5.63 -10.00
CA THR A 30 -6.94 4.26 -10.28
C THR A 30 -5.86 3.48 -11.04
N GLY A 31 -5.98 2.14 -11.08
CA GLY A 31 -4.98 1.30 -11.76
C GLY A 31 -3.63 1.22 -11.05
N VAL A 32 -3.58 1.62 -9.77
CA VAL A 32 -2.38 1.56 -8.93
C VAL A 32 -1.99 0.09 -8.75
N LYS A 33 -0.73 -0.24 -9.01
CA LYS A 33 -0.24 -1.60 -8.82
C LYS A 33 0.09 -1.79 -7.34
N ALA A 34 -0.58 -2.75 -6.74
CA ALA A 34 -0.37 -3.09 -5.35
C ALA A 34 -0.31 -4.60 -5.14
N ARG A 35 0.44 -5.00 -4.12
CA ARG A 35 0.49 -6.38 -3.63
C ARG A 35 0.03 -6.40 -2.19
N LEU A 36 -0.93 -7.26 -1.88
CA LEU A 36 -1.37 -7.50 -0.52
C LEU A 36 -0.47 -8.57 0.11
N ILE A 37 0.14 -8.27 1.25
CA ILE A 37 0.93 -9.22 2.02
C ILE A 37 0.50 -9.21 3.49
N GLU A 38 0.95 -10.22 4.22
CA GLU A 38 0.79 -10.26 5.67
C GLU A 38 1.32 -8.96 6.30
N PRO A 39 0.62 -8.45 7.32
CA PRO A 39 1.01 -7.20 7.95
C PRO A 39 2.40 -7.30 8.57
N ASP A 40 3.23 -6.28 8.33
CA ASP A 40 4.57 -6.19 8.93
C ASP A 40 4.45 -6.17 10.46
N GLN A 41 4.96 -7.24 11.10
CA GLN A 41 4.87 -7.43 12.55
C GLN A 41 5.58 -6.32 13.34
N THR A 42 6.66 -5.74 12.79
CA THR A 42 7.37 -4.63 13.42
C THR A 42 6.51 -3.36 13.37
N ALA A 43 5.83 -3.13 12.25
CA ALA A 43 4.92 -2.00 12.11
C ALA A 43 3.67 -2.19 13.00
N LEU A 44 3.13 -3.40 13.08
CA LEU A 44 2.01 -3.76 13.97
C LEU A 44 2.34 -3.54 15.46
N ALA A 45 3.55 -3.88 15.89
CA ALA A 45 3.97 -3.67 17.28
C ALA A 45 3.95 -2.19 17.70
N ASN A 46 4.10 -1.27 16.74
CA ASN A 46 4.03 0.18 16.97
C ASN A 46 2.59 0.72 16.95
N VAL A 47 1.60 -0.09 16.55
CA VAL A 47 0.18 0.26 16.61
C VAL A 47 -0.39 -0.27 17.94
N ASP A 48 -0.02 0.42 19.03
CA ASP A 48 -0.54 0.36 20.41
C ASP A 48 -1.43 -0.86 20.75
N GLY A 49 -0.81 -2.01 21.00
CA GLY A 49 -1.46 -3.13 21.71
C GLY A 49 -2.61 -3.83 20.98
N ARG A 50 -2.85 -3.54 19.70
CA ARG A 50 -3.96 -4.14 18.91
C ARG A 50 -3.59 -5.45 18.21
N ALA A 51 -2.62 -6.19 18.73
CA ALA A 51 -2.24 -7.51 18.23
C ALA A 51 -3.43 -8.49 18.12
N ALA A 52 -4.50 -8.28 18.91
CA ALA A 52 -5.74 -9.06 18.85
C ALA A 52 -6.57 -8.89 17.56
N LEU A 53 -6.23 -7.94 16.68
CA LEU A 53 -6.98 -7.64 15.46
C LEU A 53 -6.15 -7.86 14.18
N GLN A 54 -5.18 -8.78 14.17
CA GLN A 54 -4.35 -9.05 12.98
C GLN A 54 -5.18 -9.25 11.69
N ASN A 55 -6.36 -9.85 11.77
CA ASN A 55 -7.26 -10.05 10.63
C ASN A 55 -7.82 -8.74 10.03
N ASP A 56 -7.79 -7.65 10.79
CA ASP A 56 -8.19 -6.33 10.32
C ASP A 56 -7.02 -5.54 9.73
N TYR A 57 -5.79 -6.04 9.81
CA TYR A 57 -4.61 -5.36 9.25
C TYR A 57 -4.04 -6.10 8.05
N ALA A 58 -3.52 -5.32 7.12
CA ALA A 58 -2.74 -5.86 6.01
C ALA A 58 -1.65 -4.88 5.61
N THR A 59 -0.60 -5.36 4.94
CA THR A 59 0.38 -4.47 4.31
C THR A 59 0.19 -4.49 2.81
N PHE A 60 0.01 -3.30 2.23
CA PHE A 60 0.03 -3.11 0.79
C PHE A 60 1.41 -2.65 0.37
N VAL A 61 2.05 -3.37 -0.54
CA VAL A 61 3.22 -2.89 -1.27
C VAL A 61 2.72 -2.22 -2.54
N VAL A 62 2.86 -0.90 -2.62
CA VAL A 62 2.35 -0.06 -3.71
C VAL A 62 3.51 0.46 -4.55
N TRP A 63 3.39 0.41 -5.87
CA TRP A 63 4.43 0.88 -6.76
C TRP A 63 4.30 2.35 -7.11
N ASP A 64 5.39 3.08 -6.86
CA ASP A 64 5.50 4.54 -7.01
C ASP A 64 5.15 5.02 -8.42
N ALA A 65 5.64 4.33 -9.46
CA ALA A 65 5.41 4.72 -10.85
C ALA A 65 3.93 4.61 -11.29
N THR A 66 3.07 4.02 -10.46
CA THR A 66 1.65 3.83 -10.75
C THR A 66 0.75 4.75 -9.93
N LEU A 67 1.33 5.64 -9.12
CA LEU A 67 0.62 6.60 -8.28
C LEU A 67 0.46 7.99 -8.93
N GLU A 68 0.80 8.15 -10.21
CA GLU A 68 0.66 9.42 -10.96
C GLU A 68 1.35 10.61 -10.25
N GLY A 69 2.51 10.35 -9.61
CA GLY A 69 3.26 11.37 -8.87
C GLY A 69 2.75 11.63 -7.45
N LYS A 70 1.70 10.94 -6.99
CA LYS A 70 1.28 10.94 -5.59
C LYS A 70 2.18 10.04 -4.75
N LYS A 71 2.24 10.35 -3.46
CA LYS A 71 2.88 9.52 -2.44
C LYS A 71 1.83 9.07 -1.44
N PRO A 72 1.77 7.80 -1.03
CA PRO A 72 0.81 7.37 -0.03
C PRO A 72 1.06 8.07 1.32
N ILE A 73 -0.01 8.44 1.99
CA ILE A 73 0.02 9.10 3.31
C ILE A 73 -0.90 8.40 4.31
N GLY A 74 -0.62 8.58 5.60
CA GLY A 74 -1.54 8.15 6.66
C GLY A 74 -2.92 8.79 6.50
N GLY A 75 -3.97 8.01 6.71
CA GLY A 75 -5.36 8.39 6.47
C GLY A 75 -5.83 8.23 5.01
N GLY A 76 -4.91 7.99 4.07
CA GLY A 76 -5.27 7.62 2.70
C GLY A 76 -6.01 6.27 2.65
N VAL A 77 -6.79 6.04 1.60
CA VAL A 77 -7.61 4.84 1.43
C VAL A 77 -7.17 4.08 0.19
N ILE A 78 -6.96 2.77 0.34
CA ILE A 78 -6.78 1.83 -0.76
C ILE A 78 -8.08 1.05 -0.93
N THR A 79 -8.61 1.03 -2.15
CA THR A 79 -9.83 0.29 -2.52
C THR A 79 -9.45 -0.81 -3.51
N GLN A 80 -9.67 -2.06 -3.11
CA GLN A 80 -9.47 -3.23 -3.96
C GLN A 80 -10.56 -3.34 -5.04
N SER A 81 -10.29 -4.10 -6.09
CA SER A 81 -11.23 -4.39 -7.18
C SER A 81 -12.54 -5.01 -6.68
N GLY A 82 -12.48 -5.81 -5.61
CA GLY A 82 -13.65 -6.39 -4.93
C GLY A 82 -14.42 -5.42 -4.02
N GLY A 83 -14.05 -4.13 -3.98
CA GLY A 83 -14.69 -3.09 -3.16
C GLY A 83 -14.24 -3.04 -1.70
N ALA A 84 -13.35 -3.92 -1.26
CA ALA A 84 -12.76 -3.85 0.08
C ALA A 84 -11.92 -2.59 0.24
N ARG A 85 -12.14 -1.84 1.34
CA ARG A 85 -11.48 -0.56 1.62
C ARG A 85 -10.55 -0.69 2.81
N TRP A 86 -9.40 -0.05 2.71
CA TRP A 86 -8.32 -0.13 3.68
C TRP A 86 -7.76 1.27 3.97
N THR A 87 -7.75 1.67 5.23
CA THR A 87 -7.22 2.98 5.65
C THR A 87 -5.77 2.84 6.07
N ILE A 88 -4.89 3.61 5.43
CA ILE A 88 -3.45 3.61 5.70
C ILE A 88 -3.18 4.16 7.10
N GLN A 89 -2.54 3.35 7.94
CA GLN A 89 -2.10 3.72 9.29
C GLN A 89 -0.64 4.20 9.30
N ALA A 90 0.21 3.56 8.50
CA ALA A 90 1.62 3.93 8.39
C ALA A 90 2.15 3.70 6.98
N VAL A 91 3.16 4.49 6.59
CA VAL A 91 3.81 4.41 5.28
C VAL A 91 5.33 4.38 5.44
N ALA A 92 5.97 3.41 4.81
CA ALA A 92 7.42 3.33 4.71
C ALA A 92 7.87 3.21 3.24
N GLY A 93 8.90 3.96 2.84
CA GLY A 93 9.51 3.79 1.52
C GLY A 93 10.39 2.53 1.49
N ALA A 94 10.34 1.79 0.40
CA ALA A 94 11.18 0.61 0.15
C ALA A 94 11.84 0.70 -1.23
N GLN A 95 12.90 -0.10 -1.44
CA GLN A 95 13.55 -0.27 -2.76
C GLN A 95 13.87 1.08 -3.44
N TRP A 96 14.58 1.98 -2.75
CA TRP A 96 14.92 3.32 -3.25
C TRP A 96 13.71 4.19 -3.65
N LYS A 97 12.59 4.03 -2.93
CA LYS A 97 11.32 4.74 -3.18
C LYS A 97 10.64 4.36 -4.50
N THR A 98 10.98 3.21 -5.08
CA THR A 98 10.15 2.61 -6.15
C THR A 98 8.90 1.94 -5.59
N GLN A 99 8.88 1.66 -4.29
CA GLN A 99 7.79 0.99 -3.60
C GLN A 99 7.46 1.71 -2.28
N TRP A 100 6.19 1.66 -1.91
CA TRP A 100 5.65 2.14 -0.65
C TRP A 100 4.99 0.97 0.09
N ARG A 101 5.43 0.72 1.32
CA ARG A 101 4.78 -0.24 2.23
C ARG A 101 3.78 0.52 3.07
N CYS A 102 2.51 0.20 2.88
CA CYS A 102 1.39 0.82 3.58
C CYS A 102 0.82 -0.21 4.55
N LEU A 103 1.03 -0.01 5.86
CA LEU A 103 0.27 -0.75 6.87
C LEU A 103 -1.13 -0.15 6.91
N CYS A 104 -2.14 -0.98 6.65
CA CYS A 104 -3.52 -0.55 6.55
C CYS A 104 -4.39 -1.31 7.55
N ILE A 105 -5.45 -0.66 8.01
CA ILE A 105 -6.55 -1.31 8.73
C ILE A 105 -7.77 -1.37 7.82
N ARG A 106 -8.52 -2.47 7.88
CA ARG A 106 -9.75 -2.66 7.14
C ARG A 106 -10.77 -1.61 7.58
N HIS A 107 -11.41 -0.96 6.62
CA HIS A 107 -12.50 -0.03 6.90
C HIS A 107 -13.70 -0.86 7.36
N VAL A 108 -14.07 -0.75 8.63
CA VAL A 108 -15.31 -1.34 9.17
C VAL A 108 -16.35 -0.22 9.17
N THR A 109 -17.33 -0.32 8.28
CA THR A 109 -18.54 0.53 8.29
C THR A 109 -19.50 0.10 9.36
#